data_AF-B3QUU5-F1
#
_entry.id   AF-B3QUU5-F1
#
_cell.length_a   1.000
_cell.length_b   1.000
_cell.length_c   1.000
_cell.angle_alpha   90.00
_cell.angle_beta   90.00
_cell.angle_gamma   90.00
#
_symmetry.space_group_name_H-M   'P 1'
#
loop_
_entity.id
_entity.type
_entity.pdbx_description
1 polymer ?
#
loop_
_entity_poly.entity_id
_entity_poly.type
_entity_poly.pdbx_seq_one_letter_code
_entity_poly.pdbx_strand_id
1 'polypeptide(L)'
;MSHHPGYPFYSIKNQFIMKQKLFFVLFALLFWGVGAQRLVGQTLGTNFAGSNAITADKNGKVYTWGNGSSGQLGNNSTTNSTVPVDISSYGDLSGKTIVAVAGGSSYSIALDDAGKVYTWGYNYSGQLGNNSTTTSLVPVDISSYGDLSGKTIVAVSAGAQHCIALDDAGEGLYLGV
;
A
#
# COMPACT_ATOMS: atom_id res chain seq x y z
N MET A 1 14.37 26.02 -54.97
CA MET A 1 14.62 25.67 -53.56
C MET A 1 13.38 26.00 -52.77
N SER A 2 12.59 25.00 -52.37
CA SER A 2 11.47 25.18 -51.44
C SER A 2 11.60 24.11 -50.36
N HIS A 3 12.06 24.52 -49.19
CA HIS A 3 12.14 23.69 -47.98
C HIS A 3 10.73 23.39 -47.49
N HIS A 4 10.38 22.11 -47.42
CA HIS A 4 9.19 21.63 -46.72
C HIS A 4 9.55 21.49 -45.24
N PRO A 5 8.93 22.21 -44.30
CA PRO A 5 9.14 21.96 -42.88
C PRO A 5 8.40 20.68 -42.50
N GLY A 6 9.14 19.66 -42.04
CA GLY A 6 8.59 18.42 -41.54
C GLY A 6 7.79 18.64 -40.26
N TYR A 7 6.57 18.11 -40.21
CA TYR A 7 5.84 17.97 -38.96
C TYR A 7 6.52 16.88 -38.11
N PRO A 8 6.85 17.14 -36.84
CA PRO A 8 7.41 16.09 -35.99
C PRO A 8 6.34 15.04 -35.73
N PHE A 9 6.63 13.79 -36.12
CA PHE A 9 5.87 12.62 -35.67
C PHE A 9 5.98 12.51 -34.15
N TYR A 10 5.00 13.07 -33.44
CA TYR A 10 4.84 12.84 -32.00
C TYR A 10 4.46 11.37 -31.80
N SER A 11 5.43 10.55 -31.40
CA SER A 11 5.27 9.10 -31.23
C SER A 11 4.12 8.76 -30.27
N ILE A 12 3.26 7.82 -30.68
CA ILE A 12 2.13 7.28 -29.90
C ILE A 12 2.55 6.81 -28.50
N LYS A 13 3.82 6.40 -28.32
CA LYS A 13 4.38 6.05 -27.01
C LYS A 13 4.38 7.22 -26.02
N ASN A 14 4.69 8.43 -26.48
CA ASN A 14 4.69 9.63 -25.63
C ASN A 14 3.27 10.07 -25.26
N GLN A 15 2.30 9.88 -26.15
CA GLN A 15 0.89 10.16 -25.88
C GLN A 15 0.29 9.19 -24.86
N PHE A 16 0.74 7.93 -24.83
CA PHE A 16 0.30 6.93 -23.85
C PHE A 16 0.89 7.19 -22.46
N ILE A 17 2.19 7.54 -22.38
CA ILE A 17 2.87 7.92 -21.14
C ILE A 17 2.30 9.24 -20.59
N MET A 18 2.00 10.22 -21.45
CA MET A 18 1.35 11.47 -21.03
C MET A 18 -0.08 11.25 -20.54
N LYS A 19 -0.88 10.37 -21.17
CA LYS A 19 -2.25 10.09 -20.71
C LYS A 19 -2.30 9.31 -19.40
N GLN A 20 -1.34 8.40 -19.14
CA GLN A 20 -1.26 7.72 -17.84
C GLN A 20 -0.74 8.64 -16.72
N LYS A 21 0.22 9.52 -17.02
CA LYS A 21 0.64 10.57 -16.07
C LYS A 21 -0.48 11.59 -15.80
N LEU A 22 -1.29 11.94 -16.81
CA LEU A 22 -2.42 12.84 -16.64
C LEU A 22 -3.55 12.22 -15.81
N PHE A 23 -3.70 10.89 -15.81
CA PHE A 23 -4.67 10.19 -14.97
C PHE A 23 -4.28 10.20 -13.47
N PHE A 24 -2.98 10.16 -13.16
CA PHE A 24 -2.48 10.40 -11.80
C PHE A 24 -2.54 11.88 -11.38
N VAL A 25 -2.38 12.81 -12.33
CA VAL A 25 -2.53 14.26 -12.06
C VAL A 25 -4.00 14.65 -11.85
N LEU A 26 -4.97 13.99 -12.50
CA LEU A 26 -6.39 14.29 -12.31
C LEU A 26 -6.91 13.81 -10.94
N PHE A 27 -6.32 12.76 -10.36
CA PHE A 27 -6.60 12.34 -8.98
C PHE A 27 -5.94 13.27 -7.95
N ALA A 28 -4.82 13.91 -8.31
CA ALA A 28 -4.14 14.91 -7.48
C ALA A 28 -4.83 16.28 -7.50
N LEU A 29 -5.52 16.66 -8.58
CA LEU A 29 -6.14 17.98 -8.73
C LEU A 29 -7.51 18.14 -8.04
N LEU A 30 -8.14 17.05 -7.58
CA LEU A 30 -9.34 17.13 -6.73
C LEU A 30 -9.04 17.50 -5.26
N PHE A 31 -7.76 17.68 -4.89
CA PHE A 31 -7.35 18.03 -3.51
C PHE A 31 -6.56 19.35 -3.39
N TRP A 32 -6.40 20.13 -4.47
CA TRP A 32 -5.59 21.36 -4.48
C TRP A 32 -6.42 22.67 -4.50
N GLY A 33 -7.53 22.70 -3.77
CA GLY A 33 -8.44 23.86 -3.75
C GLY A 33 -8.48 24.68 -2.47
N VAL A 34 -7.92 24.19 -1.36
CA VAL A 34 -7.86 24.91 -0.08
C VAL A 34 -6.56 24.50 0.59
N GLY A 35 -5.76 25.48 1.03
CA GLY A 35 -4.39 25.31 1.51
C GLY A 35 -4.08 23.92 2.10
N ALA A 36 -3.25 23.16 1.40
CA ALA A 36 -2.86 21.81 1.77
C ALA A 36 -2.07 21.85 3.08
N GLN A 37 -2.79 21.89 4.20
CA GLN A 37 -2.29 21.26 5.41
C GLN A 37 -2.05 19.81 4.99
N ARG A 38 -0.78 19.40 4.96
CA ARG A 38 -0.37 18.00 4.89
C ARG A 38 -1.41 17.21 5.69
N LEU A 39 -2.20 16.35 5.04
CA LEU A 39 -3.12 15.45 5.73
C LEU A 39 -2.24 14.48 6.51
N VAL A 40 -1.73 14.93 7.65
CA VAL A 40 -1.11 14.06 8.64
C VAL A 40 -2.30 13.39 9.31
N GLY A 41 -2.65 12.20 8.85
CA GLY A 41 -3.22 11.24 9.79
C GLY A 41 -4.53 10.53 9.47
N GLN A 42 -4.93 10.36 8.21
CA GLN A 42 -5.94 9.37 7.88
C GLN A 42 -5.60 8.73 6.53
N THR A 43 -4.68 7.77 6.53
CA THR A 43 -4.58 6.84 5.40
C THR A 43 -5.60 5.74 5.65
N LEU A 44 -6.60 5.63 4.77
CA LEU A 44 -7.65 4.62 4.83
C LEU A 44 -7.37 3.53 3.80
N GLY A 45 -7.32 2.28 4.23
CA GLY A 45 -7.35 1.11 3.37
C GLY A 45 -8.66 0.36 3.57
N THR A 46 -9.35 0.04 2.48
CA THR A 46 -10.58 -0.77 2.51
C THR A 46 -10.36 -2.07 1.75
N ASN A 47 -10.55 -3.21 2.41
CA ASN A 47 -10.55 -4.51 1.74
C ASN A 47 -11.95 -4.73 1.12
N PHE A 48 -12.11 -4.51 -0.19
CA PHE A 48 -13.42 -4.61 -0.87
C PHE A 48 -14.02 -6.03 -0.82
N ALA A 49 -13.21 -7.09 -0.69
CA ALA A 49 -13.68 -8.47 -0.62
C ALA A 49 -13.76 -9.03 0.82
N GLY A 50 -13.04 -8.43 1.78
CA GLY A 50 -12.88 -8.96 3.14
C GLY A 50 -13.85 -8.42 4.18
N SER A 51 -14.58 -7.35 3.89
CA SER A 51 -15.41 -6.64 4.90
C SER A 51 -14.61 -6.19 6.13
N ASN A 52 -13.32 -5.89 5.97
CA ASN A 52 -12.47 -5.32 7.00
C ASN A 52 -11.84 -4.00 6.53
N ALA A 53 -11.57 -3.14 7.50
CA ALA A 53 -11.00 -1.81 7.30
C ALA A 53 -9.70 -1.68 8.09
N ILE A 54 -8.81 -0.86 7.57
CA ILE A 54 -7.55 -0.47 8.19
C ILE A 54 -7.36 1.04 8.06
N THR A 55 -6.86 1.68 9.11
CA THR A 55 -6.49 3.09 9.08
C THR A 55 -5.22 3.34 9.87
N ALA A 56 -4.48 4.37 9.51
CA ALA A 56 -3.44 4.96 10.35
C ALA A 56 -3.86 6.36 10.83
N ASP A 57 -3.60 6.68 12.10
CA ASP A 57 -3.86 8.01 12.67
C ASP A 57 -2.70 8.99 12.44
N LYS A 58 -2.85 10.24 12.88
CA LYS A 58 -1.82 11.29 12.75
C LYS A 58 -0.52 11.04 13.51
N ASN A 59 -0.54 10.12 14.47
CA ASN A 59 0.61 9.73 15.27
C ASN A 59 1.23 8.42 14.75
N GLY A 60 0.74 7.89 13.63
CA GLY A 60 1.20 6.65 13.04
C GLY A 60 0.68 5.38 13.72
N LYS A 61 -0.36 5.49 14.56
CA LYS A 61 -1.02 4.32 15.13
C LYS A 61 -1.93 3.65 14.11
N VAL A 62 -1.97 2.33 14.10
CA VAL A 62 -2.79 1.55 13.17
C VAL A 62 -3.98 0.95 13.88
N TYR A 63 -5.16 1.09 13.26
CA TYR A 63 -6.40 0.50 13.72
C TYR A 63 -7.03 -0.39 12.66
N THR A 64 -7.57 -1.53 13.08
CA THR A 64 -8.29 -2.47 12.21
C THR A 64 -9.64 -2.87 12.80
N TRP A 65 -10.62 -3.13 11.94
CA TRP A 65 -11.93 -3.67 12.34
C TRP A 65 -12.61 -4.39 11.16
N GLY A 66 -13.70 -5.10 11.45
CA GLY A 66 -14.47 -5.90 10.52
C GLY A 66 -14.16 -7.40 10.64
N ASN A 67 -14.10 -8.09 9.52
CA ASN A 67 -13.77 -9.52 9.49
C ASN A 67 -12.32 -9.78 9.95
N GLY A 68 -12.12 -10.77 10.81
CA GLY A 68 -10.81 -11.23 11.27
C GLY A 68 -10.55 -12.71 11.03
N SER A 69 -11.43 -13.45 10.34
CA SER A 69 -11.34 -14.91 10.23
C SER A 69 -10.07 -15.44 9.56
N SER A 70 -9.35 -14.60 8.82
CA SER A 70 -8.07 -14.94 8.18
C SER A 70 -6.88 -14.24 8.84
N GLY A 71 -7.05 -13.63 10.02
CA GLY A 71 -5.99 -12.90 10.73
C GLY A 71 -5.72 -11.50 10.19
N GLN A 72 -6.51 -10.99 9.24
CA GLN A 72 -6.28 -9.70 8.57
C GLN A 72 -6.45 -8.47 9.47
N LEU A 73 -6.95 -8.66 10.70
CA LEU A 73 -6.95 -7.63 11.73
C LEU A 73 -5.56 -7.43 12.35
N GLY A 74 -4.68 -8.43 12.38
CA GLY A 74 -3.30 -8.28 12.87
C GLY A 74 -3.15 -8.22 14.40
N ASN A 75 -4.22 -8.53 15.15
CA ASN A 75 -4.27 -8.47 16.61
C ASN A 75 -4.02 -9.84 17.29
N ASN A 76 -3.31 -10.74 16.61
CA ASN A 76 -3.04 -12.11 17.05
C ASN A 76 -4.31 -12.94 17.35
N SER A 77 -5.39 -12.68 16.62
CA SER A 77 -6.68 -13.35 16.77
C SER A 77 -7.32 -13.57 15.39
N THR A 78 -8.25 -14.54 15.33
CA THR A 78 -9.11 -14.77 14.17
C THR A 78 -10.55 -14.28 14.39
N THR A 79 -10.78 -13.53 15.47
CA THR A 79 -12.11 -13.03 15.84
C THR A 79 -12.43 -11.74 15.10
N ASN A 80 -13.67 -11.60 14.63
CA ASN A 80 -14.16 -10.36 14.03
C ASN A 80 -14.25 -9.25 15.09
N SER A 81 -14.11 -7.99 14.66
CA SER A 81 -14.34 -6.83 15.52
C SER A 81 -15.31 -5.85 14.88
N THR A 82 -16.32 -5.41 15.61
CA THR A 82 -17.24 -4.34 15.15
C THR A 82 -16.74 -2.94 15.47
N VAL A 83 -15.62 -2.83 16.20
CA VAL A 83 -15.00 -1.57 16.61
C VAL A 83 -13.51 -1.55 16.26
N PRO A 84 -12.91 -0.37 16.02
CA PRO A 84 -11.48 -0.25 15.78
C PRO A 84 -10.64 -0.83 16.92
N VAL A 85 -9.66 -1.66 16.58
CA VAL A 85 -8.67 -2.24 17.49
C VAL A 85 -7.31 -1.61 17.19
N ASP A 86 -6.65 -1.02 18.19
CA ASP A 86 -5.27 -0.54 18.07
C ASP A 86 -4.32 -1.74 17.96
N ILE A 87 -3.62 -1.85 16.83
CA ILE A 87 -2.65 -2.92 16.56
C ILE A 87 -1.20 -2.45 16.56
N SER A 88 -0.94 -1.21 16.97
CA SER A 88 0.38 -0.57 16.86
C SER A 88 1.47 -1.24 17.70
N SER A 89 1.11 -2.12 18.64
CA SER A 89 2.03 -2.88 19.48
C SER A 89 2.16 -4.36 19.09
N TYR A 90 1.54 -4.79 18.00
CA TYR A 90 1.54 -6.19 17.56
C TYR A 90 2.61 -6.46 16.51
N GLY A 91 3.31 -7.59 16.66
CA GLY A 91 4.35 -8.02 15.73
C GLY A 91 5.40 -6.94 15.49
N ASP A 92 5.80 -6.80 14.24
CA ASP A 92 6.88 -5.89 13.85
C ASP A 92 6.45 -4.41 13.72
N LEU A 93 5.16 -4.09 13.95
CA LEU A 93 4.69 -2.70 14.05
C LEU A 93 5.09 -2.01 15.35
N SER A 94 5.52 -2.78 16.36
CA SER A 94 5.86 -2.21 17.67
C SER A 94 6.95 -1.13 17.54
N GLY A 95 6.61 0.09 17.97
CA GLY A 95 7.50 1.25 17.91
C GLY A 95 7.69 1.84 16.51
N LYS A 96 6.80 1.53 15.56
CA LYS A 96 6.80 2.12 14.21
C LYS A 96 5.79 3.25 14.08
N THR A 97 6.12 4.22 13.22
CA THR A 97 5.22 5.31 12.83
C THR A 97 4.68 5.01 11.44
N ILE A 98 3.41 4.62 11.34
CA ILE A 98 2.82 4.26 10.05
C ILE A 98 2.32 5.48 9.29
N VAL A 99 2.73 5.57 8.01
CA VAL A 99 2.40 6.69 7.12
C VAL A 99 1.41 6.30 6.04
N ALA A 100 1.37 5.02 5.66
CA ALA A 100 0.37 4.51 4.74
C ALA A 100 -0.09 3.08 5.08
N VAL A 101 -1.31 2.76 4.68
CA VAL A 101 -1.91 1.42 4.82
C VAL A 101 -2.68 1.05 3.56
N ALA A 102 -2.77 -0.24 3.28
CA ALA A 102 -3.58 -0.79 2.20
C ALA A 102 -4.19 -2.12 2.63
N GLY A 103 -5.31 -2.51 2.00
CA GLY A 103 -6.01 -3.77 2.26
C GLY A 103 -6.28 -4.53 0.98
N GLY A 104 -5.97 -5.84 0.97
CA GLY A 104 -6.29 -6.75 -0.13
C GLY A 104 -7.68 -7.40 0.01
N SER A 105 -7.78 -8.72 -0.20
CA SER A 105 -9.04 -9.45 0.09
C SER A 105 -9.12 -9.91 1.54
N SER A 106 -8.03 -10.47 2.07
CA SER A 106 -7.96 -11.06 3.40
C SER A 106 -6.58 -10.85 4.02
N TYR A 107 -5.89 -9.78 3.63
CA TYR A 107 -4.57 -9.41 4.13
C TYR A 107 -4.43 -7.90 4.14
N SER A 108 -3.50 -7.40 4.93
CA SER A 108 -3.30 -5.99 5.18
C SER A 108 -1.83 -5.62 5.02
N ILE A 109 -1.58 -4.36 4.68
CA ILE A 109 -0.25 -3.80 4.44
C ILE A 109 -0.12 -2.50 5.23
N ALA A 110 1.04 -2.27 5.83
CA ALA A 110 1.44 -0.98 6.37
C ALA A 110 2.80 -0.55 5.80
N LEU A 111 3.00 0.76 5.67
CA LEU A 111 4.26 1.41 5.33
C LEU A 111 4.63 2.37 6.45
N ASP A 112 5.84 2.25 7.00
CA ASP A 112 6.35 3.17 8.03
C ASP A 112 7.08 4.39 7.43
N ASP A 113 7.42 5.34 8.30
CA ASP A 113 8.15 6.55 7.96
C ASP A 113 9.63 6.32 7.60
N ALA A 114 10.16 5.11 7.83
CA ALA A 114 11.47 4.67 7.39
C ALA A 114 11.45 3.98 6.02
N GLY A 115 10.27 3.87 5.39
CA GLY A 115 10.09 3.23 4.08
C GLY A 115 10.05 1.71 4.13
N LYS A 116 9.76 1.12 5.30
CA LYS A 116 9.62 -0.31 5.52
C LYS A 116 8.19 -0.77 5.35
N VAL A 117 8.04 -1.98 4.81
CA VAL A 117 6.72 -2.58 4.51
C VAL A 117 6.43 -3.73 5.46
N TYR A 118 5.20 -3.75 5.96
CA TYR A 118 4.69 -4.75 6.88
C TYR A 118 3.44 -5.41 6.29
N THR A 119 3.33 -6.73 6.39
CA THR A 119 2.16 -7.48 5.89
C THR A 119 1.65 -8.49 6.92
N TRP A 120 0.34 -8.76 6.89
CA TRP A 120 -0.30 -9.80 7.71
C TRP A 120 -1.65 -10.24 7.14
N GLY A 121 -2.17 -11.36 7.65
CA GLY A 121 -3.40 -12.00 7.21
C GLY A 121 -3.14 -13.24 6.36
N TYR A 122 -4.07 -13.54 5.47
CA TYR A 122 -4.08 -14.71 4.61
C TYR A 122 -2.86 -14.75 3.69
N ASN A 123 -2.23 -15.92 3.56
CA ASN A 123 -0.99 -16.07 2.80
C ASN A 123 -0.90 -17.33 1.94
N TYR A 124 -2.00 -18.04 1.67
CA TYR A 124 -1.91 -19.36 1.02
C TYR A 124 -1.29 -19.34 -0.39
N SER A 125 -1.30 -18.20 -1.07
CA SER A 125 -0.66 -18.02 -2.38
C SER A 125 0.70 -17.32 -2.29
N GLY A 126 1.08 -16.79 -1.13
CA GLY A 126 2.26 -15.94 -0.98
C GLY A 126 1.95 -14.44 -0.99
N GLN A 127 0.70 -14.05 -0.69
CA GLN A 127 0.24 -12.65 -0.67
C GLN A 127 1.07 -11.74 0.24
N LEU A 128 1.68 -12.30 1.29
CA LEU A 128 2.47 -11.53 2.25
C LEU A 128 3.87 -11.18 1.73
N GLY A 129 4.37 -11.83 0.67
CA GLY A 129 5.68 -11.52 0.09
C GLY A 129 6.89 -11.87 0.95
N ASN A 130 6.71 -12.70 1.99
CA ASN A 130 7.76 -13.07 2.96
C ASN A 130 8.39 -14.45 2.68
N ASN A 131 8.37 -14.91 1.43
CA ASN A 131 8.83 -16.25 1.00
C ASN A 131 8.18 -17.42 1.78
N SER A 132 6.96 -17.22 2.26
CA SER A 132 6.16 -18.23 2.96
C SER A 132 4.75 -18.25 2.39
N THR A 133 4.04 -19.35 2.59
CA THR A 133 2.61 -19.49 2.32
C THR A 133 1.78 -19.62 3.60
N THR A 134 2.40 -19.35 4.75
CA THR A 134 1.75 -19.44 6.07
C THR A 134 1.09 -18.12 6.42
N THR A 135 -0.20 -18.17 6.78
CA THR A 135 -0.95 -17.04 7.32
C THR A 135 -0.26 -16.43 8.53
N SER A 136 -0.21 -15.11 8.61
CA SER A 136 0.27 -14.40 9.80
C SER A 136 -0.86 -13.68 10.51
N LEU A 137 -1.01 -13.90 11.82
CA LEU A 137 -2.01 -13.21 12.65
C LEU A 137 -1.52 -11.87 13.22
N VAL A 138 -0.25 -11.54 12.97
CA VAL A 138 0.41 -10.30 13.40
C VAL A 138 1.22 -9.71 12.23
N PRO A 139 1.46 -8.40 12.20
CA PRO A 139 2.34 -7.75 11.23
C PRO A 139 3.75 -8.35 11.20
N VAL A 140 4.28 -8.58 10.00
CA VAL A 140 5.65 -9.06 9.75
C VAL A 140 6.37 -8.06 8.84
N ASP A 141 7.61 -7.69 9.17
CA ASP A 141 8.50 -6.89 8.33
C ASP A 141 8.92 -7.69 7.10
N ILE A 142 8.64 -7.17 5.90
CA ILE A 142 9.00 -7.79 4.62
C ILE A 142 10.07 -7.01 3.84
N SER A 143 10.67 -5.99 4.44
CA SER A 143 11.56 -5.04 3.76
C SER A 143 12.88 -5.65 3.30
N SER A 144 13.25 -6.83 3.79
CA SER A 144 14.47 -7.55 3.40
C SER A 144 14.25 -8.61 2.31
N TYR A 145 13.01 -8.82 1.87
CA TYR A 145 12.65 -9.91 0.96
C TYR A 145 12.51 -9.44 -0.49
N GLY A 146 12.96 -10.29 -1.42
CA GLY A 146 12.77 -10.10 -2.86
C GLY A 146 13.22 -8.71 -3.34
N ASP A 147 12.39 -8.09 -4.17
CA ASP A 147 12.67 -6.80 -4.79
C ASP A 147 12.65 -5.62 -3.81
N LEU A 148 12.16 -5.81 -2.57
CA LEU A 148 12.22 -4.78 -1.52
C LEU A 148 13.60 -4.64 -0.89
N SER A 149 14.45 -5.66 -1.03
CA SER A 149 15.73 -5.71 -0.31
C SER A 149 16.62 -4.53 -0.71
N GLY A 150 16.95 -3.68 0.28
CA GLY A 150 17.77 -2.49 0.07
C GLY A 150 17.04 -1.31 -0.59
N LYS A 151 15.71 -1.36 -0.71
CA LYS A 151 14.88 -0.27 -1.24
C LYS A 151 14.21 0.53 -0.12
N THR A 152 13.94 1.80 -0.40
CA THR A 152 13.10 2.67 0.43
C THR A 152 11.77 2.86 -0.27
N ILE A 153 10.69 2.39 0.36
CA ILE A 153 9.35 2.44 -0.23
C ILE A 153 8.66 3.74 0.13
N VAL A 154 8.01 4.36 -0.87
CA VAL A 154 7.30 5.63 -0.71
C VAL A 154 5.78 5.49 -0.90
N ALA A 155 5.32 4.39 -1.50
CA ALA A 155 3.90 4.09 -1.63
C ALA A 155 3.64 2.59 -1.73
N VAL A 156 2.46 2.16 -1.27
CA VAL A 156 1.97 0.78 -1.37
C VAL A 156 0.54 0.77 -1.88
N SER A 157 0.18 -0.27 -2.64
CA SER A 157 -1.18 -0.54 -3.10
C SER A 157 -1.46 -2.04 -3.04
N ALA A 158 -2.69 -2.40 -2.71
CA ALA A 158 -3.14 -3.79 -2.63
C ALA A 158 -4.24 -4.06 -3.67
N GLY A 159 -4.07 -5.16 -4.40
CA GLY A 159 -5.11 -5.83 -5.17
C GLY A 159 -5.71 -6.97 -4.36
N ALA A 160 -6.57 -7.78 -5.00
CA ALA A 160 -7.27 -8.87 -4.31
C ALA A 160 -6.30 -9.94 -3.75
N GLN A 161 -5.24 -10.26 -4.49
CA GLN A 161 -4.26 -11.30 -4.13
C GLN A 161 -2.80 -10.87 -4.40
N HIS A 162 -2.56 -9.62 -4.78
CA HIS A 162 -1.23 -9.11 -5.12
C HIS A 162 -1.05 -7.70 -4.57
N CYS A 163 0.19 -7.29 -4.32
CA CYS A 163 0.47 -5.90 -4.00
C CYS A 163 1.58 -5.32 -4.86
N ILE A 164 1.59 -3.99 -4.91
CA ILE A 164 2.59 -3.21 -5.63
C ILE A 164 3.16 -2.21 -4.63
N ALA A 165 4.48 -2.04 -4.67
CA ALA A 165 5.20 -0.97 -3.99
C ALA A 165 5.87 -0.05 -5.01
N LEU A 166 6.06 1.20 -4.64
CA LEU A 166 6.85 2.18 -5.39
C LEU A 166 8.04 2.58 -4.53
N ASP A 167 9.25 2.47 -5.05
CA ASP A 167 10.45 2.94 -4.36
C ASP A 167 10.72 4.44 -4.61
N ASP A 168 11.69 4.99 -3.88
CA ASP A 168 12.11 6.38 -3.98
C ASP A 168 12.82 6.74 -5.30
N ALA A 169 13.27 5.74 -6.06
CA ALA A 169 13.79 5.89 -7.42
C ALA A 169 12.68 5.90 -8.49
N GLY A 170 11.43 5.60 -8.11
CA GLY A 170 10.28 5.54 -9.00
C GLY A 170 10.11 4.20 -9.73
N GLU A 171 10.80 3.14 -9.28
CA GLU A 171 10.62 1.78 -9.77
C GLU A 171 9.41 1.11 -9.08
N GLY A 172 8.51 0.56 -9.89
CA GLY A 172 7.38 -0.23 -9.40
C GLY A 172 7.84 -1.65 -9.09
N LEU A 173 7.61 -2.11 -7.86
CA LEU A 173 8.02 -3.41 -7.35
C LEU A 173 6.78 -4.27 -7.09
N TYR A 174 6.84 -5.54 -7.45
CA TYR A 174 5.75 -6.48 -7.25
C TYR A 174 5.97 -7.22 -5.92
N LEU A 175 4.92 -7.32 -5.11
CA LEU A 175 4.95 -7.94 -3.79
C LEU A 175 4.02 -9.16 -3.80
N GLY A 176 4.61 -10.34 -3.55
CA GLY A 176 3.89 -11.62 -3.48
C GLY A 176 3.55 -12.21 -4.86
N VAL A 177 2.92 -13.40 -4.88
CA VAL A 177 2.48 -14.13 -6.08
C VAL A 177 1.03 -14.59 -5.89
#